data_AF-A0AAD5E407-F1
#
_entry.id   AF-A0AAD5E407-F1
#
_cell.length_a   1.000
_cell.length_b   1.000
_cell.length_c   1.000
_cell.angle_alpha   90.00
_cell.angle_beta   90.00
_cell.angle_gamma   90.00
#
_symmetry.space_group_name_H-M   'P 1'
#
loop_
_entity.id
_entity.type
_entity.pdbx_description
1 polymer ?
#
loop_
_entity_poly.entity_id
_entity_poly.type
_entity_poly.pdbx_seq_one_letter_code
_entity_poly.pdbx_strand_id
1 'polypeptide(L)'
;MLEPLLRSFKAKLPGYCMSQHLSLKYLAYADDTLIFLNTPADLEQSKDLYHRYSIVSNAKLNDHKTQGVMLAGKCDPWKLKYPEYQCQTLPAHPSPKTTKPNS
;
A
#
# COMPACT_ATOMS: atom_id res chain seq x y z
N MET A 1 7.11 19.49 -1.84
CA MET A 1 8.16 18.60 -1.29
C MET A 1 7.47 17.55 -0.42
N LEU A 2 7.55 16.26 -0.78
CA LEU A 2 6.80 15.18 -0.13
C LEU A 2 7.37 14.73 1.24
N GLU A 3 8.59 15.17 1.55
CA GLU A 3 9.36 14.72 2.71
C GLU A 3 8.60 14.77 4.06
N PRO A 4 7.82 15.82 4.41
CA PRO A 4 7.07 15.85 5.66
C PRO A 4 6.01 14.75 5.77
N LEU A 5 5.37 14.40 4.65
CA LEU A 5 4.40 13.31 4.59
C LEU A 5 5.10 11.97 4.81
N LEU A 6 6.22 11.73 4.14
CA LEU A 6 7.01 10.49 4.28
C LEU A 6 7.52 10.29 5.70
N ARG A 7 7.99 11.35 6.37
CA ARG A 7 8.37 11.30 7.79
C ARG A 7 7.18 10.90 8.67
N SER A 8 5.99 11.43 8.37
CA SER A 8 4.77 11.10 9.10
C SER A 8 4.37 9.63 8.93
N PHE A 9 4.43 9.10 7.71
CA PHE A 9 4.23 7.67 7.46
C PHE A 9 5.23 6.81 8.22
N LYS A 10 6.53 7.18 8.21
CA LYS A 10 7.56 6.46 8.96
C LYS A 10 7.29 6.41 10.46
N ALA A 11 6.78 7.49 11.03
CA ALA A 11 6.57 7.62 12.48
C ALA A 11 5.26 7.00 12.97
N LYS A 12 4.19 7.05 12.15
CA LYS A 12 2.83 6.73 12.60
C LYS A 12 2.30 5.39 12.09
N LEU A 13 2.74 4.94 10.91
CA LEU A 13 2.28 3.67 10.36
C LEU A 13 3.10 2.50 10.93
N PRO A 14 2.44 1.38 11.29
CA PRO A 14 3.15 0.14 11.64
C PRO A 14 3.89 -0.44 10.44
N GLY A 15 3.26 -0.40 9.26
CA GLY A 15 3.79 -0.97 8.02
C GLY A 15 3.40 -2.44 7.82
N TYR A 16 3.63 -2.95 6.60
CA TYR A 16 3.46 -4.35 6.24
C TYR A 16 4.66 -5.17 6.70
N CYS A 17 4.42 -6.21 7.51
CA CYS A 17 5.46 -7.11 7.99
C CYS A 17 5.81 -8.13 6.91
N MET A 18 6.99 -8.02 6.31
CA MET A 18 7.51 -9.02 5.38
C MET A 18 8.18 -10.20 6.11
N SER A 19 8.82 -9.92 7.24
CA SER A 19 9.45 -10.92 8.11
C SER A 19 9.40 -10.47 9.58
N GLN A 20 9.83 -11.33 10.51
CA GLN A 20 9.87 -11.02 11.95
C GLN A 20 10.67 -9.76 12.30
N HIS A 21 11.55 -9.30 11.40
CA HIS A 21 12.45 -8.18 11.64
C HIS A 21 12.31 -7.04 10.61
N LEU A 22 11.44 -7.18 9.61
CA LEU A 22 11.33 -6.21 8.52
C LEU A 22 9.88 -5.82 8.24
N SER A 23 9.57 -4.54 8.50
CA SER A 23 8.30 -3.91 8.15
C SER A 23 8.51 -2.83 7.09
N LEU A 24 7.88 -2.99 5.93
CA LEU A 24 7.84 -1.98 4.89
C LEU A 24 6.73 -0.98 5.19
N LYS A 25 7.01 0.32 5.09
CA LYS A 25 6.02 1.38 5.37
C LYS A 25 5.59 2.10 4.11
N TYR A 26 6.56 2.55 3.32
CA TYR A 26 6.32 3.19 2.03
C TYR A 26 7.51 3.03 1.10
N LEU A 27 7.25 3.19 -0.19
CA LEU A 27 8.24 3.50 -1.22
C LEU A 27 7.77 4.75 -1.94
N ALA A 28 8.68 5.68 -2.24
CA ALA A 28 8.33 6.91 -2.91
C ALA A 28 9.36 7.20 -4.01
N TYR A 29 8.86 7.60 -5.18
CA TYR A 29 9.67 8.04 -6.31
C TYR A 29 8.99 9.25 -6.96
N ALA A 30 9.66 10.40 -6.93
CA ALA A 30 9.06 11.69 -7.32
C ALA A 30 7.74 11.98 -6.56
N ASP A 31 6.62 12.04 -7.26
CA ASP A 31 5.26 12.22 -6.72
C ASP A 31 4.50 10.90 -6.51
N ASP A 32 4.99 9.79 -7.06
CA ASP A 32 4.39 8.47 -6.88
C ASP A 32 4.79 7.88 -5.52
N THR A 33 3.80 7.43 -4.76
CA THR A 33 4.00 6.81 -3.44
C THR A 33 3.22 5.51 -3.32
N LEU A 34 3.92 4.46 -2.91
CA LEU A 34 3.34 3.20 -2.45
C LEU A 34 3.34 3.19 -0.94
N ILE A 35 2.20 2.85 -0.33
CA ILE A 35 2.08 2.70 1.13
C ILE A 35 1.74 1.25 1.41
N PHE A 36 2.48 0.65 2.33
CA PHE A 36 2.36 -0.74 2.71
C PHE A 36 1.54 -0.86 3.99
N LEU A 37 0.39 -1.51 3.87
CA LEU A 37 -0.65 -1.56 4.90
C LEU A 37 -0.91 -3.01 5.31
N ASN A 38 -1.26 -3.23 6.57
CA ASN A 38 -1.59 -4.56 7.09
C ASN A 38 -3.08 -4.65 7.46
N THR A 39 -3.69 -3.55 7.89
CA THR A 39 -5.08 -3.50 8.34
C THR A 39 -5.86 -2.32 7.74
N PRO A 40 -7.20 -2.41 7.63
CA PRO A 40 -8.04 -1.27 7.25
C PRO A 40 -7.81 -0.01 8.09
N ALA A 41 -7.43 -0.15 9.36
CA ALA A 41 -7.12 1.00 10.21
C ALA A 41 -5.86 1.75 9.76
N ASP A 42 -4.87 1.04 9.18
CA ASP A 42 -3.66 1.65 8.64
C ASP A 42 -3.99 2.54 7.43
N LEU A 43 -4.99 2.16 6.62
CA LEU A 43 -5.47 2.98 5.51
C LEU A 43 -6.13 4.26 6.00
N GLU A 44 -6.99 4.20 7.02
CA GLU A 44 -7.58 5.41 7.62
C GLU A 44 -6.51 6.36 8.14
N GLN A 45 -5.53 5.82 8.85
CA GLN A 45 -4.43 6.61 9.36
C GLN A 45 -3.62 7.23 8.21
N SER A 46 -3.40 6.50 7.12
CA SER A 46 -2.73 7.02 5.92
C SER A 46 -3.53 8.13 5.25
N LYS A 47 -4.86 7.99 5.15
CA LYS A 47 -5.77 9.01 4.62
C LYS A 47 -5.74 10.29 5.47
N ASP A 48 -5.79 10.17 6.80
CA ASP A 48 -5.69 11.32 7.72
C ASP A 48 -4.34 12.05 7.59
N LEU A 49 -3.22 11.32 7.55
CA LEU A 49 -1.90 11.92 7.35
C LEU A 49 -1.79 12.63 6.00
N TYR A 50 -2.29 12.01 4.93
CA TYR A 50 -2.32 12.62 3.61
C TYR A 50 -3.21 13.86 3.58
N HIS A 51 -4.39 13.81 4.20
CA HIS A 51 -5.31 14.92 4.27
C HIS A 51 -4.68 16.13 4.98
N ARG A 52 -4.02 15.93 6.12
CA ARG A 52 -3.31 17.02 6.82
C ARG A 52 -2.21 17.62 5.98
N TYR A 53 -1.43 16.78 5.30
CA TYR A 53 -0.41 17.24 4.36
C TYR A 53 -1.04 18.04 3.20
N SER A 54 -2.16 17.58 2.65
CA SER A 54 -2.87 18.25 1.54
C SER A 54 -3.32 19.67 1.90
N ILE A 55 -3.77 19.89 3.14
CA ILE A 55 -4.21 21.21 3.62
C ILE A 55 -3.06 22.20 3.64
N VAL A 56 -1.87 21.77 4.09
CA VAL A 56 -0.72 22.67 4.24
C VAL A 56 0.08 22.85 2.95
N SER A 57 0.11 21.83 2.09
CA SER A 57 0.92 21.84 0.87
C SER A 57 0.13 22.12 -0.41
N ASN A 58 -1.20 22.20 -0.32
CA ASN A 58 -2.13 22.22 -1.46
C ASN A 58 -1.98 21.03 -2.45
N ALA A 59 -1.31 19.94 -2.04
CA ALA A 59 -1.16 18.75 -2.87
C ALA A 59 -2.45 17.93 -2.85
N LYS A 60 -2.91 17.43 -3.99
CA LYS A 60 -4.14 16.64 -4.11
C LYS A 60 -3.81 15.20 -4.46
N LEU A 61 -4.48 14.24 -3.81
CA LEU A 61 -4.43 12.85 -4.25
C LEU A 61 -5.16 12.74 -5.59
N ASN A 62 -4.63 11.93 -6.50
CA ASN A 62 -5.36 11.57 -7.71
C ASN A 62 -6.10 10.26 -7.47
N ASP A 63 -7.36 10.33 -7.05
CA ASP A 63 -8.17 9.15 -6.72
C ASP A 63 -8.30 8.19 -7.92
N HIS A 64 -8.37 8.72 -9.15
CA HIS A 64 -8.44 7.90 -10.36
C HIS A 64 -7.17 7.09 -10.63
N LYS A 65 -6.02 7.56 -10.15
CA LYS A 65 -4.74 6.84 -10.23
C LYS A 65 -4.42 6.05 -8.96
N THR A 66 -5.17 6.24 -7.89
CA THR A 66 -4.92 5.58 -6.60
C THR A 66 -5.55 4.19 -6.62
N GLN A 67 -4.72 3.17 -6.41
CA GLN A 67 -5.15 1.77 -6.48
C GLN A 67 -4.64 0.99 -5.27
N GLY A 68 -5.42 0.00 -4.85
CA GLY A 68 -5.05 -0.97 -3.84
C GLY A 68 -4.60 -2.27 -4.49
N VAL A 69 -3.45 -2.79 -4.08
CA VAL A 69 -2.95 -4.09 -4.54
C VAL A 69 -2.78 -5.00 -3.34
N MET A 70 -3.43 -6.16 -3.39
CA MET A 70 -3.34 -7.16 -2.33
C MET A 70 -2.18 -8.11 -2.59
N LEU A 71 -1.18 -8.06 -1.71
CA LEU A 71 0.01 -8.91 -1.77
C LEU A 71 -0.23 -10.30 -1.18
N ALA A 72 -1.09 -10.40 -0.16
CA ALA A 72 -1.46 -11.65 0.49
C ALA A 72 -2.88 -11.58 1.06
N GLY A 73 -3.63 -12.67 0.95
CA GLY A 73 -5.00 -12.76 1.47
C GLY A 73 -6.07 -12.34 0.45
N LYS A 74 -7.21 -11.83 0.96
CA LYS A 74 -8.40 -11.50 0.15
C LYS A 74 -8.67 -9.99 0.15
N CYS A 75 -9.05 -9.45 -1.02
CA CYS A 75 -9.47 -8.05 -1.15
C CYS A 75 -10.84 -7.74 -0.51
N ASP A 76 -11.70 -8.74 -0.27
CA ASP A 76 -13.12 -8.51 0.07
C ASP A 76 -13.35 -7.59 1.28
N PRO A 77 -12.62 -7.73 2.41
CA PRO A 77 -12.80 -6.84 3.57
C PRO A 77 -12.47 -5.38 3.25
N TRP A 78 -11.51 -5.16 2.34
CA TRP A 78 -11.08 -3.84 1.90
C TRP A 78 -12.07 -3.22 0.92
N LYS A 79 -12.57 -4.03 -0.03
CA LYS A 79 -13.58 -3.59 -1.01
C LYS A 79 -14.90 -3.21 -0.34
N LEU A 80 -15.32 -3.97 0.67
CA LEU A 80 -16.55 -3.68 1.41
C LEU A 80 -16.46 -2.34 2.17
N LYS A 81 -15.30 -2.08 2.77
CA LYS A 81 -15.08 -0.88 3.59
C LYS A 81 -14.70 0.36 2.77
N TYR A 82 -14.05 0.16 1.63
CA TYR A 82 -13.52 1.23 0.75
C TYR A 82 -13.87 0.97 -0.71
N PRO A 83 -15.15 1.08 -1.11
CA PRO A 83 -15.58 0.84 -2.48
C PRO A 83 -14.99 1.88 -3.46
N GLU A 84 -14.51 3.03 -2.98
CA GLU A 84 -13.90 4.07 -3.81
C GLU A 84 -12.54 3.66 -4.39
N TYR A 85 -11.82 2.73 -3.74
CA TYR A 85 -10.52 2.28 -4.21
C TYR A 85 -10.62 1.00 -5.03
N GLN A 86 -9.95 1.00 -6.19
CA GLN A 86 -9.82 -0.22 -6.98
C GLN A 86 -8.86 -1.18 -6.26
N CYS A 87 -9.38 -2.25 -5.64
CA CYS A 87 -8.56 -3.32 -5.03
C CYS A 87 -8.40 -4.50 -6.00
N GLN A 88 -7.16 -4.83 -6.34
CA GLN A 88 -6.82 -6.00 -7.16
C GLN A 88 -5.99 -6.99 -6.34
N THR A 89 -6.27 -8.29 -6.50
CA THR A 89 -5.43 -9.35 -5.96
C THR A 89 -4.42 -9.73 -7.03
N LEU A 90 -3.12 -9.66 -6.70
CA LEU A 90 -2.11 -10.13 -7.66
C LEU A 90 -2.29 -11.64 -7.85
N PRO A 91 -2.31 -12.12 -9.11
CA PRO A 91 -2.30 -13.56 -9.33
C PRO A 91 -1.05 -14.15 -8.68
N ALA A 92 -1.21 -15.27 -7.98
CA ALA A 92 -0.07 -15.99 -7.42
C ALA A 92 0.94 -16.22 -8.56
N HIS A 93 2.22 -15.93 -8.29
CA HIS A 93 3.26 -16.20 -9.28
C HIS A 93 3.12 -17.67 -9.69
N PRO A 94 3.00 -18.00 -10.98
CA PRO A 94 2.99 -19.40 -11.39
C PRO A 94 4.28 -20.00 -10.85
N SER A 95 4.16 -21.05 -10.04
CA SER A 95 5.32 -21.77 -9.52
C SER A 95 6.18 -22.18 -10.72
N PRO A 96 7.51 -22.02 -10.66
CA PRO A 96 8.37 -22.47 -11.74
C PRO A 96 8.07 -23.94 -12.00
N LYS A 97 7.65 -24.27 -13.22
CA LYS A 97 7.35 -25.65 -13.62
C LYS A 97 8.62 -26.46 -13.35
N THR A 98 8.57 -27.40 -12.41
CA THR A 98 9.61 -28.42 -12.25
C THR A 98 9.66 -29.23 -13.54
N THR A 99 10.59 -28.89 -14.42
CA THR A 99 10.98 -29.72 -15.56
C THR A 99 11.56 -31.01 -14.99
N LYS A 100 10.79 -32.11 -15.06
CA LYS A 100 11.33 -33.45 -14.84
C LYS A 100 12.43 -33.69 -15.87
N PRO A 101 13.62 -34.19 -15.49
CA PRO A 101 14.63 -34.61 -16.45
C PRO A 101 14.08 -35.81 -17.24
N ASN A 102 14.15 -35.74 -18.57
CA ASN A 102 13.73 -36.84 -19.44
C ASN A 102 14.66 -38.04 -19.21
N SER A 103 14.05 -39.11 -18.66
CA SER A 103 14.42 -40.54 -18.80
C SER A 103 14.69 -40.94 -20.24
#